data_AF-W6KYF2-F1
#
_entry.id   AF-W6KYF2-F1
#
_cell.length_a   1.000
_cell.length_b   1.000
_cell.length_c   1.000
_cell.angle_alpha   90.00
_cell.angle_beta   90.00
_cell.angle_gamma   90.00
#
_symmetry.space_group_name_H-M   'P 1'
#
loop_
_entity.id
_entity.type
_entity.pdbx_description
1 polymer ?
#
loop_
_entity_poly.entity_id
_entity_poly.type
_entity_poly.pdbx_seq_one_letter_code
_entity_poly.pdbx_strand_id
1 'polypeptide(L)'
;MEVDGDPRLSLLAPYDAEALQREFADRSPRAAYRSLSTQHRCKANPHVLAMLPSLPDGWAQVVRLDLARTYVGRNALPPLLQLCRRLSSLRTLGVADNYLENESIWDLAGMAMHHPSLRAIDLSRNAGISWSGGMTLAQAVCTNVQLTSIWLYQTSIPDDLAEGIFRQTRRNSTMTFVAKGGVRRPGDHARLIKLRAMHRFFRSIQAEDLCISREAVVDGFREKLHIEGKDLTACDDISNFRTALTKWEPPERVSWEAFIVLVMLEGVKYSSTLVSALRNAFLAFDVSISKTVNDTDMNGYVEVSSFADIYVWLYEQMPKEEDLTYLQSLLGLTSGQTVDWSEFLYIWYHRQLRTGERSIGSTLTPLPQTTLLWHY
;
A
#
# COMPACT_ATOMS: atom_id res chain seq x y z
N MET A 1 -17.49 44.19 -19.26
CA MET A 1 -17.61 42.97 -20.08
C MET A 1 -17.08 41.86 -19.21
N GLU A 2 -17.91 41.31 -18.34
CA GLU A 2 -17.55 40.16 -17.53
C GLU A 2 -17.34 38.99 -18.49
N VAL A 3 -16.12 38.45 -18.52
CA VAL A 3 -15.86 37.18 -19.18
C VAL A 3 -16.61 36.16 -18.34
N ASP A 4 -17.76 35.72 -18.85
CA ASP A 4 -18.56 34.65 -18.27
C ASP A 4 -17.65 33.41 -18.19
N GLY A 5 -17.05 33.20 -17.02
CA GLY A 5 -16.06 32.15 -16.80
C GLY A 5 -16.74 30.81 -17.01
N ASP A 6 -16.07 29.87 -17.70
CA ASP A 6 -16.61 28.53 -17.92
C ASP A 6 -17.13 27.98 -16.59
N PRO A 7 -18.45 27.68 -16.46
CA PRO A 7 -19.05 27.29 -15.19
C PRO A 7 -18.40 26.03 -14.61
N ARG A 8 -17.70 25.23 -15.44
CA ARG A 8 -16.90 24.08 -15.00
C ARG A 8 -15.68 24.45 -14.15
N LEU A 9 -15.17 25.69 -14.25
CA LEU A 9 -14.07 26.19 -13.43
C LEU A 9 -14.48 26.41 -11.97
N SER A 10 -15.77 26.68 -11.72
CA SER A 10 -16.30 26.80 -10.36
C SER A 10 -16.16 25.51 -9.54
N LEU A 11 -16.16 24.34 -10.21
CA LEU A 11 -15.98 23.04 -9.56
C LEU A 11 -14.57 22.87 -8.96
N LEU A 12 -13.57 23.55 -9.53
CA LEU A 12 -12.18 23.53 -9.10
C LEU A 12 -11.86 24.57 -8.02
N ALA A 13 -12.81 25.43 -7.67
CA ALA A 13 -12.62 26.43 -6.63
C ALA A 13 -12.43 25.76 -5.24
N PRO A 14 -11.57 26.33 -4.38
CA PRO A 14 -11.44 25.90 -3.00
C PRO A 14 -12.78 25.89 -2.28
N TYR A 15 -12.93 24.97 -1.32
CA TYR A 15 -14.12 24.86 -0.50
C TYR A 15 -13.78 24.44 0.93
N ASP A 16 -14.68 24.76 1.86
CA ASP A 16 -14.62 24.32 3.25
C ASP A 16 -15.63 23.18 3.46
N ALA A 17 -15.12 21.98 3.72
CA ALA A 17 -15.94 20.79 3.91
C ALA A 17 -16.88 20.90 5.13
N GLU A 18 -16.43 21.52 6.22
CA GLU A 18 -17.24 21.70 7.41
C GLU A 18 -18.33 22.74 7.17
N ALA A 19 -18.05 23.79 6.40
CA ALA A 19 -19.06 24.77 5.99
C ALA A 19 -20.15 24.14 5.12
N LEU A 20 -19.77 23.34 4.13
CA LEU A 20 -20.72 22.62 3.29
C LEU A 20 -21.51 21.57 4.10
N GLN A 21 -20.89 20.96 5.11
CA GLN A 21 -21.58 20.00 5.99
C GLN A 21 -22.63 20.69 6.88
N ARG A 22 -22.37 21.92 7.36
CA ARG A 22 -23.31 22.71 8.17
C ARG A 22 -24.63 23.01 7.46
N GLU A 23 -24.66 23.02 6.12
CA GLU A 23 -25.91 23.09 5.33
C GLU A 23 -26.87 21.91 5.63
N PHE A 24 -26.35 20.82 6.21
CA PHE A 24 -27.05 19.60 6.57
C PHE A 24 -26.93 19.28 8.08
N ALA A 25 -26.73 20.28 8.94
CA ALA A 25 -26.43 20.08 10.37
C ALA A 25 -27.38 19.11 11.10
N ASP A 26 -28.69 19.17 10.81
CA ASP A 26 -29.71 18.31 11.44
C ASP A 26 -29.99 17.01 10.68
N ARG A 27 -29.19 16.69 9.65
CA ARG A 27 -29.41 15.56 8.74
C ARG A 27 -28.25 14.59 8.81
N SER A 28 -28.57 13.31 8.68
CA SER A 28 -27.55 12.28 8.51
C SER A 28 -26.90 12.34 7.13
N PRO A 29 -25.67 11.81 6.97
CA PRO A 29 -25.02 11.68 5.66
C PRO A 29 -25.92 10.97 4.64
N ARG A 30 -26.65 9.93 5.09
CA ARG A 30 -27.61 9.19 4.27
C ARG A 30 -28.78 10.08 3.81
N ALA A 31 -29.32 10.92 4.68
CA ALA A 31 -30.39 11.85 4.32
C ALA A 31 -29.89 12.97 3.40
N ALA A 32 -28.70 13.50 3.65
CA ALA A 32 -28.06 14.50 2.79
C ALA A 32 -27.83 13.97 1.38
N TYR A 33 -27.30 12.74 1.23
CA TYR A 33 -27.09 12.11 -0.08
C TYR A 33 -28.39 11.96 -0.89
N ARG A 34 -29.51 11.64 -0.24
CA ARG A 34 -30.82 11.63 -0.93
C ARG A 34 -31.18 13.01 -1.47
N SER A 35 -30.99 14.05 -0.66
CA SER A 35 -31.22 15.44 -1.06
C SER A 35 -30.39 15.83 -2.28
N LEU A 36 -29.08 15.54 -2.23
CA LEU A 36 -28.14 15.86 -3.29
C LEU A 36 -28.50 15.10 -4.57
N SER A 37 -28.88 13.82 -4.47
CA SER A 37 -29.35 13.03 -5.61
C SER A 37 -30.59 13.67 -6.25
N THR A 38 -31.56 14.10 -5.45
CA THR A 38 -32.75 14.81 -5.95
C THR A 38 -32.39 16.14 -6.64
N GLN A 39 -31.46 16.92 -6.07
CA GLN A 39 -30.97 18.17 -6.66
C GLN A 39 -30.31 17.93 -8.03
N HIS A 40 -29.57 16.83 -8.17
CA HIS A 40 -28.95 16.39 -9.42
C HIS A 40 -29.91 15.61 -10.35
N ARG A 41 -31.21 15.59 -10.03
CA ARG A 41 -32.26 14.93 -10.84
C ARG A 41 -32.00 13.44 -11.08
N CYS A 42 -31.40 12.75 -10.12
CA CYS A 42 -31.14 11.31 -10.20
C CYS A 42 -31.66 10.55 -8.96
N LYS A 43 -31.84 9.24 -9.11
CA LYS A 43 -32.17 8.37 -7.98
C LYS A 43 -30.90 8.12 -7.15
N ALA A 44 -31.00 8.23 -5.84
CA ALA A 44 -29.90 7.92 -4.94
C ALA A 44 -29.46 6.45 -5.10
N ASN A 45 -28.16 6.21 -5.29
CA ASN A 45 -27.64 4.86 -5.45
C ASN A 45 -27.84 4.07 -4.13
N PRO A 46 -28.49 2.90 -4.16
CA PRO A 46 -28.78 2.13 -2.95
C PRO A 46 -27.52 1.62 -2.24
N HIS A 47 -26.44 1.32 -2.97
CA HIS A 47 -25.17 0.89 -2.38
C HIS A 47 -24.52 2.02 -1.59
N VAL A 48 -24.50 3.24 -2.13
CA VAL A 48 -24.03 4.43 -1.40
C VAL A 48 -24.86 4.62 -0.13
N LEU A 49 -26.20 4.56 -0.22
CA LEU A 49 -27.06 4.69 0.96
C LEU A 49 -26.78 3.63 2.03
N ALA A 50 -26.50 2.38 1.63
CA ALA A 50 -26.20 1.30 2.56
C ALA A 50 -24.94 1.58 3.40
N MET A 51 -23.93 2.22 2.82
CA MET A 51 -22.66 2.54 3.50
C MET A 51 -22.73 3.78 4.41
N LEU A 52 -23.74 4.62 4.25
CA LEU A 52 -23.83 5.89 4.98
C LEU A 52 -24.60 5.74 6.30
N PRO A 53 -24.13 6.31 7.41
CA PRO A 53 -24.88 6.33 8.66
C PRO A 53 -26.24 7.02 8.54
N SER A 54 -27.21 6.50 9.29
CA SER A 54 -28.59 7.01 9.33
C SER A 54 -28.79 8.14 10.34
N LEU A 55 -27.86 8.32 11.27
CA LEU A 55 -27.93 9.29 12.36
C LEU A 55 -27.21 10.61 12.00
N PRO A 56 -27.71 11.77 12.49
CA PRO A 56 -27.11 13.08 12.19
C PRO A 56 -25.66 13.26 12.65
N ASP A 57 -25.20 12.52 13.65
CA ASP A 57 -23.81 12.54 14.17
C ASP A 57 -22.86 11.61 13.39
N GLY A 58 -23.36 10.87 12.42
CA GLY A 58 -22.60 9.85 11.70
C GLY A 58 -21.58 10.36 10.68
N TRP A 59 -21.46 11.67 10.44
CA TRP A 59 -20.56 12.22 9.42
C TRP A 59 -19.09 11.85 9.65
N ALA A 60 -18.61 12.00 10.88
CA ALA A 60 -17.21 11.71 11.23
C ALA A 60 -16.85 10.22 11.15
N GLN A 61 -17.86 9.34 11.18
CA GLN A 61 -17.67 7.88 11.10
C GLN A 61 -17.36 7.41 9.66
N VAL A 62 -17.68 8.23 8.65
CA VAL A 62 -17.46 7.88 7.25
C VAL A 62 -16.01 8.20 6.87
N VAL A 63 -15.11 7.27 7.20
CA VAL A 63 -13.68 7.38 6.90
C VAL A 63 -13.33 6.74 5.56
N ARG A 64 -14.10 5.75 5.11
CA ARG A 64 -13.93 5.05 3.84
C ARG A 64 -15.27 4.86 3.15
N LEU A 65 -15.30 5.15 1.85
CA LEU A 65 -16.38 4.75 0.95
C LEU A 65 -15.77 3.86 -0.13
N ASP A 66 -16.19 2.60 -0.18
CA ASP A 66 -15.76 1.63 -1.18
C ASP A 66 -16.96 1.24 -2.03
N LEU A 67 -17.02 1.84 -3.21
CA LEU A 67 -18.11 1.75 -4.16
C LEU A 67 -17.68 0.98 -5.40
N ALA A 68 -16.65 0.14 -5.29
CA ALA A 68 -16.21 -0.69 -6.40
C ALA A 68 -17.35 -1.58 -6.91
N ARG A 69 -17.57 -1.61 -8.23
CA ARG A 69 -18.64 -2.41 -8.88
C ARG A 69 -20.06 -2.09 -8.41
N THR A 70 -20.34 -0.84 -8.04
CA THR A 70 -21.68 -0.42 -7.58
C THR A 70 -22.46 0.38 -8.62
N TYR A 71 -21.95 0.44 -9.85
CA TYR A 71 -22.51 1.19 -10.97
C TYR A 71 -22.72 2.68 -10.65
N VAL A 72 -21.79 3.29 -9.93
CA VAL A 72 -21.70 4.76 -9.80
C VAL A 72 -21.15 5.32 -11.11
N GLY A 73 -21.97 5.26 -12.16
CA GLY A 73 -21.64 5.83 -13.47
C GLY A 73 -21.77 7.36 -13.48
N ARG A 74 -21.60 7.95 -14.66
CA ARG A 74 -21.60 9.41 -14.89
C ARG A 74 -22.72 10.19 -14.21
N ASN A 75 -23.94 9.65 -14.13
CA ASN A 75 -25.08 10.38 -13.54
C ASN A 75 -25.14 10.30 -12.01
N ALA A 76 -24.62 9.22 -11.41
CA ALA A 76 -24.65 9.01 -9.97
C ALA A 76 -23.41 9.57 -9.26
N LEU A 77 -22.34 9.84 -10.01
CA LEU A 77 -21.09 10.37 -9.48
C LEU A 77 -21.19 11.82 -8.98
N PRO A 78 -21.79 12.79 -9.71
CA PRO A 78 -21.88 14.17 -9.23
C PRO A 78 -22.51 14.35 -7.83
N PRO A 79 -23.69 13.77 -7.50
CA PRO A 79 -24.24 13.87 -6.16
C PRO A 79 -23.40 13.12 -5.11
N LEU A 80 -22.68 12.06 -5.49
CA LEU A 80 -21.73 11.38 -4.60
C LEU A 80 -20.55 12.31 -4.29
N LEU A 81 -19.96 12.96 -5.29
CA LEU A 81 -18.84 13.88 -5.08
C LEU A 81 -19.26 15.10 -4.25
N GLN A 82 -20.49 15.60 -4.42
CA GLN A 82 -21.06 16.63 -3.55
C GLN A 82 -21.21 16.16 -2.10
N LEU A 83 -21.57 14.89 -1.89
CA LEU A 83 -21.55 14.32 -0.54
C LEU A 83 -20.11 14.23 -0.02
N CYS A 84 -19.16 13.74 -0.81
CA CYS A 84 -17.75 13.62 -0.42
C CYS A 84 -17.15 14.97 0.01
N ARG A 85 -17.46 16.08 -0.69
CA ARG A 85 -17.06 17.45 -0.27
C ARG A 85 -17.49 17.82 1.15
N ARG A 86 -18.47 17.11 1.73
CA ARG A 86 -19.04 17.34 3.08
C ARG A 86 -18.58 16.29 4.09
N LEU A 87 -17.81 15.29 3.68
CA LEU A 87 -17.29 14.24 4.54
C LEU A 87 -15.85 14.59 4.96
N SER A 88 -15.70 15.54 5.89
CA SER A 88 -14.39 16.06 6.34
C SER A 88 -13.46 15.00 6.95
N SER A 89 -13.97 13.82 7.29
CA SER A 89 -13.21 12.67 7.81
C SER A 89 -12.90 11.60 6.75
N LEU A 90 -13.38 11.74 5.51
CA LEU A 90 -13.18 10.78 4.43
C LEU A 90 -11.69 10.71 4.07
N ARG A 91 -11.09 9.53 4.22
CA ARG A 91 -9.69 9.25 3.89
C ARG A 91 -9.54 8.43 2.61
N THR A 92 -10.52 7.59 2.29
CA THR A 92 -10.45 6.73 1.11
C THR A 92 -11.77 6.73 0.35
N LEU A 93 -11.68 6.99 -0.96
CA LEU A 93 -12.79 6.86 -1.90
C LEU A 93 -12.44 5.82 -2.96
N GLY A 94 -13.11 4.67 -2.93
CA GLY A 94 -13.01 3.64 -3.95
C GLY A 94 -14.17 3.73 -4.93
N VAL A 95 -13.88 3.92 -6.22
CA VAL A 95 -14.86 3.92 -7.32
C VAL A 95 -14.35 3.07 -8.49
N ALA A 96 -13.57 2.04 -8.19
CA ALA A 96 -13.05 1.09 -9.17
C ALA A 96 -14.17 0.36 -9.92
N ASP A 97 -13.95 0.02 -11.19
CA ASP A 97 -14.87 -0.82 -11.96
C ASP A 97 -16.31 -0.25 -11.99
N ASN A 98 -16.45 1.04 -12.32
CA ASN A 98 -17.72 1.77 -12.39
C ASN A 98 -17.96 2.42 -13.77
N TYR A 99 -17.19 2.03 -14.79
CA TYR A 99 -17.27 2.58 -16.14
C TYR A 99 -17.11 4.12 -16.18
N LEU A 100 -16.18 4.64 -15.37
CA LEU A 100 -15.85 6.06 -15.35
C LEU A 100 -15.03 6.45 -16.58
N GLU A 101 -15.28 7.67 -17.05
CA GLU A 101 -14.63 8.30 -18.21
C GLU A 101 -13.94 9.62 -17.79
N ASN A 102 -13.22 10.26 -18.70
CA ASN A 102 -12.44 11.47 -18.40
C ASN A 102 -13.26 12.62 -17.79
N GLU A 103 -14.51 12.81 -18.19
CA GLU A 103 -15.40 13.82 -17.62
C GLU A 103 -15.70 13.56 -16.15
N SER A 104 -15.83 12.28 -15.77
CA SER A 104 -16.03 11.87 -14.37
C SER A 104 -14.81 12.22 -13.52
N ILE A 105 -13.62 12.16 -14.12
CA ILE A 105 -12.36 12.49 -13.46
C ILE A 105 -12.20 13.99 -13.25
N TRP A 106 -12.73 14.82 -14.15
CA TRP A 106 -12.78 16.26 -13.95
C TRP A 106 -13.55 16.64 -12.68
N ASP A 107 -14.76 16.11 -12.53
CA ASP A 107 -15.58 16.36 -11.34
C ASP A 107 -14.92 15.83 -10.06
N LEU A 108 -14.35 14.62 -10.14
CA LEU A 108 -13.64 14.00 -9.01
C LEU A 108 -12.42 14.83 -8.61
N ALA A 109 -11.67 15.36 -9.56
CA ALA A 109 -10.52 16.22 -9.29
C ALA A 109 -10.94 17.53 -8.61
N GLY A 110 -12.06 18.14 -9.02
CA GLY A 110 -12.60 19.34 -8.34
C GLY A 110 -12.98 19.09 -6.88
N MET A 111 -13.45 17.89 -6.55
CA MET A 111 -13.64 17.47 -5.15
C MET A 111 -12.27 17.23 -4.47
N ALA A 112 -11.39 16.47 -5.10
CA ALA A 112 -10.17 15.97 -4.46
C ALA A 112 -9.11 17.06 -4.24
N MET A 113 -8.99 18.07 -5.12
CA MET A 113 -7.96 19.13 -5.05
C MET A 113 -7.93 19.89 -3.72
N HIS A 114 -9.07 20.04 -3.06
CA HIS A 114 -9.20 20.84 -1.83
C HIS A 114 -9.76 20.02 -0.66
N HIS A 115 -9.86 18.70 -0.80
CA HIS A 115 -10.42 17.87 0.25
C HIS A 115 -9.46 17.81 1.46
N PRO A 116 -9.94 18.08 2.70
CA PRO A 116 -9.06 18.27 3.85
C PRO A 116 -8.37 16.99 4.34
N SER A 117 -9.01 15.83 4.16
CA SER A 117 -8.58 14.55 4.74
C SER A 117 -8.33 13.42 3.74
N LEU A 118 -8.63 13.62 2.44
CA LEU A 118 -8.63 12.53 1.47
C LEU A 118 -7.19 12.11 1.19
N ARG A 119 -6.91 10.82 1.39
CA ARG A 119 -5.57 10.22 1.25
C ARG A 119 -5.46 9.35 0.00
N ALA A 120 -6.51 8.58 -0.27
CA ALA A 120 -6.49 7.55 -1.30
C ALA A 120 -7.73 7.59 -2.18
N ILE A 121 -7.52 7.39 -3.49
CA ILE A 121 -8.59 7.22 -4.47
C ILE A 121 -8.34 5.96 -5.29
N ASP A 122 -9.31 5.05 -5.35
CA ASP A 122 -9.28 3.89 -6.26
C ASP A 122 -10.09 4.16 -7.52
N LEU A 123 -9.40 4.23 -8.66
CA LEU A 123 -9.99 4.41 -9.99
C LEU A 123 -9.72 3.21 -10.91
N SER A 124 -9.17 2.14 -10.36
CA SER A 124 -8.78 0.97 -11.11
C SER A 124 -9.95 0.35 -11.87
N ARG A 125 -9.67 -0.35 -12.98
CA ARG A 125 -10.70 -0.99 -13.83
C ARG A 125 -11.70 -0.03 -14.45
N ASN A 126 -11.36 1.25 -14.60
CA ASN A 126 -12.13 2.20 -15.39
C ASN A 126 -11.38 2.47 -16.70
N ALA A 127 -11.55 1.58 -17.67
CA ALA A 127 -10.84 1.64 -18.96
C ALA A 127 -11.14 2.91 -19.77
N GLY A 128 -12.25 3.62 -19.48
CA GLY A 128 -12.59 4.90 -20.10
C GLY A 128 -11.73 6.09 -19.64
N ILE A 129 -10.91 5.92 -18.60
CA ILE A 129 -9.97 6.96 -18.15
C ILE A 129 -8.70 6.84 -19.00
N SER A 130 -8.42 7.87 -19.80
CA SER A 130 -7.25 7.92 -20.67
C SER A 130 -6.29 9.04 -20.26
N TRP A 131 -5.35 9.42 -21.14
CA TRP A 131 -4.38 10.48 -20.91
C TRP A 131 -5.00 11.79 -20.35
N SER A 132 -6.16 12.22 -20.88
CA SER A 132 -6.83 13.45 -20.42
C SER A 132 -7.30 13.37 -18.96
N GLY A 133 -7.87 12.23 -18.56
CA GLY A 133 -8.22 11.97 -17.16
C GLY A 133 -6.96 11.89 -16.30
N GLY A 134 -5.91 11.22 -16.78
CA GLY A 134 -4.61 11.14 -16.10
C GLY A 134 -3.97 12.52 -15.84
N MET A 135 -4.01 13.44 -16.80
CA MET A 135 -3.54 14.83 -16.62
C MET A 135 -4.31 15.57 -15.54
N THR A 136 -5.63 15.37 -15.50
CA THR A 136 -6.48 15.97 -14.48
C THR A 136 -6.13 15.42 -13.08
N LEU A 137 -5.87 14.12 -12.96
CA LEU A 137 -5.41 13.51 -11.72
C LEU A 137 -4.02 14.00 -11.30
N ALA A 138 -3.09 14.16 -12.26
CA ALA A 138 -1.77 14.71 -12.02
C ALA A 138 -1.87 16.13 -11.40
N GLN A 139 -2.75 16.98 -11.94
CA GLN A 139 -3.02 18.29 -11.36
C GLN A 139 -3.58 18.19 -9.94
N ALA A 140 -4.49 17.24 -9.69
CA ALA A 140 -5.10 17.04 -8.38
C ALA A 140 -4.06 16.63 -7.31
N VAL A 141 -3.16 15.69 -7.62
CA VAL A 141 -2.11 15.26 -6.67
C VAL A 141 -1.02 16.31 -6.46
N CYS A 142 -0.74 17.15 -7.45
CA CYS A 142 0.17 18.28 -7.28
C CYS A 142 -0.43 19.37 -6.38
N THR A 143 -1.76 19.55 -6.44
CA THR A 143 -2.47 20.59 -5.68
C THR A 143 -2.74 20.14 -4.24
N ASN A 144 -3.18 18.89 -4.05
CA ASN A 144 -3.50 18.36 -2.72
C ASN A 144 -2.40 17.44 -2.18
N VAL A 145 -1.56 17.98 -1.29
CA VAL A 145 -0.51 17.22 -0.60
C VAL A 145 -1.03 16.13 0.35
N GLN A 146 -2.33 16.12 0.67
CA GLN A 146 -2.94 15.05 1.46
C GLN A 146 -3.12 13.77 0.64
N LEU A 147 -3.25 13.86 -0.68
CA LEU A 147 -3.38 12.71 -1.57
C LEU A 147 -2.05 11.97 -1.66
N THR A 148 -1.99 10.83 -0.98
CA THR A 148 -0.81 9.95 -0.90
C THR A 148 -0.95 8.71 -1.76
N SER A 149 -2.14 8.40 -2.29
CA SER A 149 -2.36 7.20 -3.11
C SER A 149 -3.42 7.44 -4.19
N ILE A 150 -3.12 7.09 -5.42
CA ILE A 150 -4.10 6.95 -6.50
C ILE A 150 -3.83 5.62 -7.20
N TRP A 151 -4.85 4.75 -7.25
CA TRP A 151 -4.76 3.44 -7.86
C TRP A 151 -5.42 3.45 -9.25
N LEU A 152 -4.65 3.06 -10.26
CA LEU A 152 -4.95 3.27 -11.68
C LEU A 152 -4.83 1.99 -12.53
N TYR A 153 -4.69 0.82 -11.92
CA TYR A 153 -4.49 -0.42 -12.70
C TYR A 153 -5.71 -0.69 -13.58
N GLN A 154 -5.49 -1.19 -14.79
CA GLN A 154 -6.56 -1.44 -15.77
C GLN A 154 -7.38 -0.18 -16.14
N THR A 155 -6.71 0.98 -16.22
CA THR A 155 -7.18 2.19 -16.93
C THR A 155 -6.49 2.32 -18.28
N SER A 156 -6.89 3.27 -19.11
CA SER A 156 -6.20 3.60 -20.38
C SER A 156 -5.22 4.77 -20.24
N ILE A 157 -4.78 5.08 -19.01
CA ILE A 157 -3.75 6.09 -18.75
C ILE A 157 -2.40 5.50 -19.20
N PRO A 158 -1.61 6.21 -20.02
CA PRO A 158 -0.27 5.73 -20.40
C PRO A 158 0.65 5.53 -19.19
N ASP A 159 1.48 4.48 -19.23
CA ASP A 159 2.32 4.07 -18.09
C ASP A 159 3.23 5.19 -17.56
N ASP A 160 3.87 5.96 -18.45
CA ASP A 160 4.72 7.09 -18.07
C ASP A 160 3.97 8.14 -17.24
N LEU A 161 2.68 8.36 -17.56
CA LEU A 161 1.83 9.28 -16.82
C LEU A 161 1.37 8.66 -15.49
N ALA A 162 0.97 7.39 -15.48
CA ALA A 162 0.61 6.69 -14.25
C ALA A 162 1.79 6.70 -13.24
N GLU A 163 3.01 6.47 -13.74
CA GLU A 163 4.25 6.54 -12.95
C GLU A 163 4.54 7.97 -12.46
N GLY A 164 4.30 9.00 -13.29
CA GLY A 164 4.39 10.40 -12.87
C GLY A 164 3.44 10.74 -11.71
N ILE A 165 2.19 10.29 -11.80
CA ILE A 165 1.19 10.43 -10.72
C ILE A 165 1.68 9.69 -9.47
N PHE A 166 2.10 8.43 -9.62
CA PHE A 166 2.63 7.62 -8.52
C PHE A 166 3.79 8.33 -7.79
N ARG A 167 4.81 8.78 -8.52
CA ARG A 167 5.94 9.54 -7.94
C ARG A 167 5.49 10.78 -7.18
N GLN A 168 4.51 11.52 -7.70
CA GLN A 168 3.98 12.68 -7.00
C GLN A 168 3.26 12.28 -5.70
N THR A 169 2.49 11.19 -5.70
CA THR A 169 1.87 10.67 -4.47
C THR A 169 2.90 10.20 -3.43
N ARG A 170 4.04 9.67 -3.88
CA ARG A 170 5.17 9.31 -2.99
C ARG A 170 5.80 10.55 -2.38
N ARG A 171 6.03 11.61 -3.16
CA ARG A 171 6.48 12.91 -2.64
C ARG A 171 5.51 13.46 -1.59
N ASN A 172 4.21 13.40 -1.84
CA ASN A 172 3.18 13.81 -0.88
C ASN A 172 3.22 12.98 0.41
N SER A 173 3.47 11.68 0.30
CA SER A 173 3.64 10.76 1.44
C SER A 173 4.84 11.17 2.30
N THR A 174 6.01 11.37 1.68
CA THR A 174 7.22 11.85 2.38
C THR A 174 6.96 13.21 3.03
N MET A 175 6.39 14.18 2.32
CA MET A 175 6.07 15.50 2.89
C MET A 175 5.12 15.40 4.10
N THR A 176 4.08 14.56 4.00
CA THR A 176 3.15 14.30 5.11
C THR A 176 3.87 13.67 6.30
N PHE A 177 4.77 12.73 6.05
CA PHE A 177 5.57 12.06 7.08
C PHE A 177 6.47 13.08 7.81
N VAL A 178 7.22 13.89 7.06
CA VAL A 178 8.08 14.95 7.63
C VAL A 178 7.26 15.98 8.42
N ALA A 179 6.14 16.46 7.86
CA ALA A 179 5.29 17.46 8.51
C ALA A 179 4.73 17.00 9.86
N LYS A 180 4.57 15.68 10.06
CA LYS A 180 4.14 15.07 11.33
C LYS A 180 5.29 14.78 12.30
N GLY A 181 6.51 15.24 12.00
CA GLY A 181 7.71 14.90 12.78
C GLY A 181 8.08 13.42 12.64
N GLY A 182 7.86 12.84 11.46
CA GLY A 182 8.14 11.45 11.16
C GLY A 182 9.60 11.10 11.40
N VAL A 183 9.81 10.03 12.17
CA VAL A 183 11.10 9.43 12.46
C VAL A 183 10.97 7.92 12.39
N ARG A 184 12.08 7.20 12.28
CA ARG A 184 12.08 5.74 12.35
C ARG A 184 11.42 5.28 13.67
N ARG A 185 10.40 4.43 13.56
CA ARG A 185 9.65 3.84 14.68
C ARG A 185 9.65 2.32 14.54
N PRO A 186 10.76 1.66 14.89
CA PRO A 186 10.87 0.21 14.75
C PRO A 186 9.89 -0.51 15.68
N GLY A 187 9.38 -1.67 15.26
CA GLY A 187 8.66 -2.56 16.15
C GLY A 187 9.56 -3.23 17.20
N ASP A 188 8.95 -3.72 18.27
CA ASP A 188 9.58 -4.34 19.45
C ASP A 188 9.19 -5.82 19.64
N HIS A 189 8.41 -6.38 18.72
CA HIS A 189 7.95 -7.77 18.78
C HIS A 189 9.13 -8.77 18.83
N ALA A 190 8.96 -9.88 19.56
CA ALA A 190 10.02 -10.88 19.75
C ALA A 190 10.63 -11.40 18.43
N ARG A 191 9.82 -11.60 17.38
CA ARG A 191 10.33 -12.03 16.05
C ARG A 191 11.24 -10.99 15.39
N LEU A 192 10.97 -9.69 15.57
CA LEU A 192 11.85 -8.62 15.08
C LEU A 192 13.19 -8.64 15.81
N ILE A 193 13.16 -8.82 17.13
CA ILE A 193 14.38 -8.92 17.95
C ILE A 193 15.24 -10.09 17.46
N LYS A 194 14.64 -11.24 17.18
CA LYS A 194 15.31 -12.41 16.61
C LYS A 194 15.89 -12.13 15.22
N LEU A 195 15.12 -11.53 14.32
CA LEU A 195 15.59 -11.13 12.98
C LEU A 195 16.81 -10.19 13.06
N ARG A 196 16.76 -9.19 13.95
CA ARG A 196 17.88 -8.26 14.18
C ARG A 196 19.09 -8.94 14.83
N ALA A 197 18.88 -9.94 15.69
CA ALA A 197 19.97 -10.75 16.25
C ALA A 197 20.68 -11.56 15.15
N MET A 198 19.91 -12.19 14.26
CA MET A 198 20.45 -12.87 13.08
C MET A 198 21.23 -11.94 12.16
N HIS A 199 20.81 -10.67 12.03
CA HIS A 199 21.55 -9.68 11.26
C HIS A 199 22.90 -9.35 11.87
N ARG A 200 22.96 -9.20 13.20
CA ARG A 200 24.23 -9.01 13.92
C ARG A 200 25.13 -10.23 13.77
N PHE A 201 24.57 -11.43 13.85
CA PHE A 201 25.33 -12.67 13.61
C PHE A 201 25.92 -12.70 12.21
N PHE A 202 25.10 -12.47 11.16
CA PHE A 202 25.58 -12.43 9.78
C PHE A 202 26.73 -11.44 9.60
N ARG A 203 26.59 -10.22 10.14
CA ARG A 203 27.65 -9.19 10.08
C ARG A 203 28.93 -9.60 10.80
N SER A 204 28.86 -10.48 11.80
CA SER A 204 30.04 -10.98 12.51
C SER A 204 30.82 -12.05 11.75
N ILE A 205 30.18 -12.74 10.80
CA ILE A 205 30.78 -13.84 10.02
C ILE A 205 30.97 -13.52 8.54
N GLN A 206 30.43 -12.40 8.05
CA GLN A 206 30.57 -11.98 6.65
C GLN A 206 32.03 -11.64 6.31
N ALA A 207 32.42 -11.92 5.08
CA ALA A 207 33.70 -11.50 4.53
C ALA A 207 33.66 -10.04 4.06
N GLU A 208 34.78 -9.55 3.53
CA GLU A 208 34.93 -8.17 3.04
C GLU A 208 33.96 -7.81 1.91
N ASP A 209 33.54 -8.79 1.10
CA ASP A 209 32.56 -8.61 0.02
C ASP A 209 31.09 -8.64 0.51
N LEU A 210 30.86 -8.55 1.83
CA LEU A 210 29.54 -8.56 2.46
C LEU A 210 28.76 -9.88 2.27
N CYS A 211 29.45 -10.98 1.95
CA CYS A 211 28.87 -12.30 1.76
C CYS A 211 29.47 -13.34 2.71
N ILE A 212 28.74 -14.44 2.91
CA ILE A 212 29.23 -15.65 3.59
C ILE A 212 29.34 -16.80 2.58
N SER A 213 30.09 -17.86 2.94
CA SER A 213 30.11 -19.09 2.15
C SER A 213 28.82 -19.91 2.36
N ARG A 214 28.53 -20.81 1.42
CA ARG A 214 27.39 -21.73 1.51
C ARG A 214 27.40 -22.56 2.80
N GLU A 215 28.57 -22.97 3.25
CA GLU A 215 28.74 -23.79 4.46
C GLU A 215 28.36 -23.00 5.73
N ALA A 216 28.70 -21.71 5.77
CA ALA A 216 28.41 -20.82 6.90
C ALA A 216 26.90 -20.53 7.08
N VAL A 217 26.06 -20.81 6.07
CA VAL A 217 24.60 -20.75 6.21
C VAL A 217 24.10 -21.71 7.30
N VAL A 218 24.77 -22.86 7.46
CA VAL A 218 24.43 -23.85 8.49
C VAL A 218 24.71 -23.28 9.89
N ASP A 219 25.76 -22.47 10.04
CA ASP A 219 26.05 -21.79 11.31
C ASP A 219 24.97 -20.76 11.65
N GLY A 220 24.43 -20.08 10.64
CA GLY A 220 23.24 -19.24 10.80
C GLY A 220 22.01 -20.02 11.27
N PHE A 221 21.77 -21.21 10.73
CA PHE A 221 20.66 -22.03 11.20
C PHE A 221 20.86 -22.51 12.64
N ARG A 222 22.09 -22.88 13.03
CA ARG A 222 22.42 -23.21 14.42
C ARG A 222 22.19 -22.02 15.35
N GLU A 223 22.62 -20.83 14.95
CA GLU A 223 22.41 -19.62 15.74
C GLU A 223 20.91 -19.30 15.88
N LYS A 224 20.12 -19.49 14.82
CA LYS A 224 18.67 -19.35 14.88
C LYS A 224 18.06 -20.30 15.93
N LEU A 225 18.44 -21.59 15.92
CA LEU A 225 17.96 -22.56 16.90
C LEU A 225 18.38 -22.17 18.33
N HIS A 226 19.61 -21.68 18.49
CA HIS A 226 20.12 -21.17 19.77
C HIS A 226 19.29 -19.99 20.29
N ILE A 227 19.02 -18.99 19.46
CA ILE A 227 18.17 -17.83 19.78
C ILE A 227 16.72 -18.24 20.09
N GLU A 228 16.24 -19.33 19.49
CA GLU A 228 14.92 -19.90 19.77
C GLU A 228 14.87 -20.73 21.05
N GLY A 229 16.02 -20.98 21.70
CA GLY A 229 16.11 -21.82 22.89
C GLY A 229 15.89 -23.31 22.59
N LYS A 230 16.08 -23.73 21.33
CA LYS A 230 15.98 -25.14 20.93
C LYS A 230 17.27 -25.89 21.25
N ASP A 231 17.15 -27.17 21.59
CA ASP A 231 18.28 -28.03 21.92
C ASP A 231 19.12 -28.32 20.66
N LEU A 232 20.38 -27.88 20.67
CA LEU A 232 21.33 -28.07 19.57
C LEU A 232 21.84 -29.52 19.45
N THR A 233 21.54 -30.39 20.42
CA THR A 233 21.91 -31.80 20.39
C THR A 233 21.01 -32.66 19.49
N ALA A 234 19.88 -32.11 19.02
CA ALA A 234 19.01 -32.73 18.03
C ALA A 234 19.69 -32.71 16.63
N CYS A 235 20.59 -33.67 16.39
CA CYS A 235 21.31 -33.84 15.12
C CYS A 235 20.40 -33.91 13.88
N ASP A 236 19.14 -34.31 14.06
CA ASP A 236 18.17 -34.50 12.98
C ASP A 236 17.79 -33.18 12.31
N ASP A 237 17.60 -32.09 13.07
CA ASP A 237 17.17 -30.80 12.51
C ASP A 237 18.25 -30.16 11.62
N ILE A 238 19.51 -30.19 12.07
CA ILE A 238 20.64 -29.66 11.30
C ILE A 238 20.90 -30.51 10.06
N SER A 239 20.76 -31.83 10.17
CA SER A 239 20.94 -32.76 9.04
C SER A 239 19.82 -32.58 8.00
N ASN A 240 18.57 -32.46 8.45
CA ASN A 240 17.42 -32.17 7.60
C ASN A 240 17.58 -30.81 6.90
N PHE A 241 18.02 -29.77 7.62
CA PHE A 241 18.28 -28.47 7.04
C PHE A 241 19.39 -28.54 5.98
N ARG A 242 20.49 -29.26 6.24
CA ARG A 242 21.56 -29.46 5.24
C ARG A 242 21.05 -30.14 3.97
N THR A 243 20.27 -31.21 4.10
CA THR A 243 19.66 -31.90 2.96
C THR A 243 18.68 -31.00 2.22
N ALA A 244 17.95 -30.14 2.93
CA ALA A 244 17.05 -29.19 2.30
C ALA A 244 17.81 -28.06 1.58
N LEU A 245 18.92 -27.59 2.17
CA LEU A 245 19.78 -26.57 1.60
C LEU A 245 20.41 -27.02 0.27
N THR A 246 20.79 -28.30 0.13
CA THR A 246 21.27 -28.80 -1.17
C THR A 246 20.17 -28.78 -2.23
N LYS A 247 18.91 -29.02 -1.86
CA LYS A 247 17.75 -28.93 -2.76
C LYS A 247 17.43 -27.48 -3.16
N TRP A 248 17.68 -26.50 -2.29
CA TRP A 248 17.37 -25.09 -2.58
C TRP A 248 18.43 -24.37 -3.41
N GLU A 249 19.57 -25.03 -3.69
CA GLU A 249 20.65 -24.51 -4.54
C GLU A 249 21.07 -23.07 -4.18
N PRO A 250 21.48 -22.81 -2.93
CA PRO A 250 21.88 -21.47 -2.53
C PRO A 250 23.07 -20.98 -3.37
N PRO A 251 23.20 -19.66 -3.56
CA PRO A 251 24.38 -19.07 -4.20
C PRO A 251 25.70 -19.54 -3.56
N GLU A 252 26.80 -19.50 -4.32
CA GLU A 252 28.13 -19.79 -3.76
C GLU A 252 28.54 -18.75 -2.71
N ARG A 253 28.24 -17.48 -3.00
CA ARG A 253 28.39 -16.33 -2.10
C ARG A 253 26.99 -15.89 -1.64
N VAL A 254 26.69 -16.05 -0.37
CA VAL A 254 25.36 -15.79 0.18
C VAL A 254 25.34 -14.40 0.81
N SER A 255 24.54 -13.49 0.23
CA SER A 255 24.28 -12.15 0.77
C SER A 255 23.37 -12.21 2.00
N TRP A 256 23.23 -11.10 2.74
CA TRP A 256 22.27 -11.00 3.84
C TRP A 256 20.83 -11.33 3.40
N GLU A 257 20.42 -10.89 2.21
CA GLU A 257 19.09 -11.13 1.66
C GLU A 257 18.85 -12.63 1.43
N ALA A 258 19.83 -13.32 0.84
CA ALA A 258 19.77 -14.76 0.64
C ALA A 258 19.80 -15.50 1.99
N PHE A 259 20.63 -15.05 2.93
CA PHE A 259 20.73 -15.62 4.25
C PHE A 259 19.40 -15.59 5.01
N ILE A 260 18.71 -14.44 5.06
CA ILE A 260 17.42 -14.38 5.77
C ILE A 260 16.37 -15.27 5.11
N VAL A 261 16.33 -15.34 3.78
CA VAL A 261 15.35 -16.18 3.08
C VAL A 261 15.62 -17.65 3.39
N LEU A 262 16.87 -18.09 3.30
CA LEU A 262 17.23 -19.49 3.52
C LEU A 262 17.10 -19.93 4.99
N VAL A 263 17.47 -19.06 5.93
CA VAL A 263 17.53 -19.40 7.36
C VAL A 263 16.24 -19.05 8.09
N MET A 264 15.67 -17.87 7.84
CA MET A 264 14.50 -17.39 8.59
C MET A 264 13.18 -17.85 7.99
N LEU A 265 13.10 -18.09 6.68
CA LEU A 265 11.87 -18.48 6.00
C LEU A 265 11.74 -19.97 5.69
N GLU A 266 12.68 -20.82 6.15
CA GLU A 266 12.68 -22.31 6.12
C GLU A 266 11.78 -22.98 5.05
N GLY A 267 12.39 -23.70 4.09
CA GLY A 267 11.60 -24.40 3.06
C GLY A 267 11.57 -23.70 1.71
N VAL A 268 12.40 -22.67 1.53
CA VAL A 268 12.17 -21.65 0.50
C VAL A 268 13.38 -21.51 -0.42
N LYS A 269 13.14 -21.68 -1.72
CA LYS A 269 14.16 -21.36 -2.73
C LYS A 269 14.35 -19.84 -2.80
N TYR A 270 15.61 -19.42 -2.74
CA TYR A 270 15.98 -18.02 -2.93
C TYR A 270 15.77 -17.60 -4.38
N SER A 271 15.15 -16.43 -4.58
CA SER A 271 14.97 -15.82 -5.90
C SER A 271 15.52 -14.40 -5.90
N SER A 272 16.66 -14.20 -6.58
CA SER A 272 17.25 -12.87 -6.75
C SER A 272 16.32 -11.93 -7.51
N THR A 273 15.56 -12.43 -8.49
CA THR A 273 14.56 -11.66 -9.22
C THR A 273 13.46 -11.13 -8.30
N LEU A 274 12.93 -11.98 -7.40
CA LEU A 274 11.92 -11.54 -6.44
C LEU A 274 12.49 -10.52 -5.45
N VAL A 275 13.71 -10.74 -4.96
CA VAL A 275 14.39 -9.79 -4.06
C VAL A 275 14.58 -8.44 -4.76
N SER A 276 15.02 -8.41 -6.01
CA SER A 276 15.16 -7.17 -6.79
C SER A 276 13.81 -6.45 -6.97
N ALA A 277 12.74 -7.17 -7.27
CA ALA A 277 11.41 -6.59 -7.39
C ALA A 277 10.90 -6.00 -6.06
N LEU A 278 11.11 -6.72 -4.95
CA LEU A 278 10.80 -6.22 -3.61
C LEU A 278 11.67 -5.03 -3.22
N ARG A 279 12.92 -4.99 -3.68
CA ARG A 279 13.83 -3.86 -3.45
C ARG A 279 13.35 -2.61 -4.16
N ASN A 280 12.90 -2.74 -5.40
CA ASN A 280 12.28 -1.65 -6.15
C ASN A 280 11.03 -1.13 -5.43
N ALA A 281 10.18 -2.03 -4.93
CA ALA A 281 9.03 -1.65 -4.10
C ALA A 281 9.47 -0.88 -2.85
N PHE A 282 10.43 -1.39 -2.09
CA PHE A 282 10.92 -0.73 -0.88
C PHE A 282 11.43 0.68 -1.18
N LEU A 283 12.25 0.84 -2.22
CA LEU A 283 12.82 2.13 -2.62
C LEU A 283 11.76 3.13 -3.09
N ALA A 284 10.71 2.65 -3.76
CA ALA A 284 9.59 3.47 -4.21
C ALA A 284 8.73 3.99 -3.05
N PHE A 285 8.69 3.27 -1.93
CA PHE A 285 7.89 3.60 -0.75
C PHE A 285 8.70 4.14 0.44
N ASP A 286 10.01 4.27 0.29
CA ASP A 286 10.90 4.82 1.31
C ASP A 286 10.56 6.28 1.63
N VAL A 287 10.32 6.55 2.91
CA VAL A 287 9.96 7.88 3.42
C VAL A 287 11.14 8.62 4.06
N SER A 288 12.35 8.04 4.02
CA SER A 288 13.54 8.67 4.58
C SER A 288 13.94 9.95 3.82
N ILE A 289 14.32 10.98 4.57
CA ILE A 289 14.57 12.34 4.06
C ILE A 289 15.97 12.47 3.42
N SER A 290 16.93 11.63 3.85
CA SER A 290 18.33 11.76 3.49
C SER A 290 18.72 10.80 2.37
N LYS A 291 18.35 11.13 1.13
CA LYS A 291 19.05 10.58 -0.05
C LYS A 291 20.11 11.60 -0.49
N THR A 292 21.20 11.70 0.25
CA THR A 292 22.44 12.22 -0.36
C THR A 292 22.92 11.19 -1.37
N VAL A 293 23.41 11.66 -2.52
CA VAL A 293 23.64 10.91 -3.78
C VAL A 293 24.57 9.67 -3.65
N ASN A 294 25.23 9.46 -2.51
CA ASN A 294 26.20 8.38 -2.31
C ASN A 294 25.87 7.39 -1.17
N ASP A 295 24.66 7.41 -0.60
CA ASP A 295 24.32 6.44 0.45
C ASP A 295 23.88 5.11 -0.18
N THR A 296 24.85 4.24 -0.48
CA THR A 296 24.63 2.86 -0.92
C THR A 296 24.18 1.95 0.23
N ASP A 297 24.18 2.47 1.46
CA ASP A 297 23.71 1.78 2.64
C ASP A 297 22.18 1.97 2.73
N MET A 298 21.42 0.86 2.65
CA MET A 298 19.94 0.87 2.62
C MET A 298 19.38 1.21 4.01
N ASN A 299 19.61 2.45 4.46
CA ASN A 299 19.20 3.00 5.75
C ASN A 299 17.79 3.64 5.72
N GLY A 300 17.06 3.46 4.62
CA GLY A 300 15.68 3.89 4.45
C GLY A 300 14.69 3.09 5.30
N TYR A 301 13.45 3.57 5.35
CA TYR A 301 12.37 2.87 6.03
C TYR A 301 11.02 3.21 5.43
N VAL A 302 10.08 2.28 5.57
CA VAL A 302 8.73 2.33 4.99
C VAL A 302 7.71 2.32 6.11
N GLU A 303 6.67 3.17 6.02
CA GLU A 303 5.57 3.16 6.97
C GLU A 303 4.69 1.91 6.79
N VAL A 304 4.30 1.27 7.89
CA VAL A 304 3.39 0.11 7.86
C VAL A 304 2.01 0.49 7.28
N SER A 305 1.60 1.75 7.44
CA SER A 305 0.38 2.28 6.80
C SER A 305 0.41 2.24 5.27
N SER A 306 1.59 2.18 4.64
CA SER A 306 1.74 2.07 3.19
C SER A 306 1.60 0.65 2.68
N PHE A 307 1.41 -0.37 3.53
CA PHE A 307 1.31 -1.76 3.08
C PHE A 307 0.16 -1.98 2.10
N ALA A 308 -0.95 -1.25 2.24
CA ALA A 308 -2.05 -1.34 1.27
C ALA A 308 -1.61 -0.86 -0.12
N ASP A 309 -0.87 0.24 -0.19
CA ASP A 309 -0.37 0.79 -1.45
C ASP A 309 0.68 -0.13 -2.08
N ILE A 310 1.59 -0.66 -1.27
CA ILE A 310 2.63 -1.61 -1.71
C ILE A 310 2.00 -2.88 -2.25
N TYR A 311 0.93 -3.35 -1.59
CA TYR A 311 0.18 -4.52 -2.06
C TYR A 311 -0.40 -4.26 -3.46
N VAL A 312 -1.05 -3.10 -3.66
CA VAL A 312 -1.59 -2.75 -4.97
C VAL A 312 -0.47 -2.60 -6.00
N TRP A 313 0.68 -2.04 -5.62
CA TRP A 313 1.83 -1.90 -6.52
C TRP A 313 2.40 -3.25 -6.97
N LEU A 314 2.52 -4.22 -6.04
CA LEU A 314 3.06 -5.55 -6.33
C LEU A 314 2.07 -6.47 -7.06
N TYR A 315 0.78 -6.32 -6.79
CA TYR A 315 -0.22 -7.34 -7.16
C TYR A 315 -1.36 -6.81 -8.05
N GLU A 316 -1.42 -5.51 -8.32
CA GLU A 316 -2.49 -4.86 -9.09
C GLU A 316 -3.90 -5.22 -8.58
N GLN A 317 -4.01 -5.38 -7.25
CA GLN A 317 -5.25 -5.77 -6.60
C GLN A 317 -5.37 -5.10 -5.24
N MET A 318 -6.59 -4.70 -4.87
CA MET A 318 -6.89 -4.32 -3.48
C MET A 318 -6.62 -5.49 -2.51
N PRO A 319 -5.83 -5.26 -1.45
CA PRO A 319 -5.71 -6.24 -0.38
C PRO A 319 -7.03 -6.36 0.38
N LYS A 320 -7.34 -7.56 0.87
CA LYS A 320 -8.36 -7.70 1.91
C LYS A 320 -7.80 -7.23 3.24
N GLU A 321 -8.67 -6.89 4.18
CA GLU A 321 -8.27 -6.54 5.55
C GLU A 321 -7.48 -7.68 6.22
N GLU A 322 -7.86 -8.93 5.93
CA GLU A 322 -7.15 -10.15 6.37
C GLU A 322 -5.71 -10.22 5.83
N ASP A 323 -5.47 -9.81 4.58
CA ASP A 323 -4.13 -9.79 4.00
C ASP A 323 -3.23 -8.80 4.74
N LEU A 324 -3.72 -7.58 5.01
CA LEU A 324 -2.96 -6.55 5.73
C LEU A 324 -2.71 -6.94 7.18
N THR A 325 -3.74 -7.47 7.85
CA THR A 325 -3.64 -7.97 9.22
C THR A 325 -2.61 -9.09 9.32
N TYR A 326 -2.59 -9.99 8.34
CA TYR A 326 -1.59 -11.04 8.26
C TYR A 326 -0.17 -10.47 8.12
N LEU A 327 0.06 -9.57 7.16
CA LEU A 327 1.39 -8.96 6.95
C LEU A 327 1.89 -8.26 8.22
N GLN A 328 1.01 -7.55 8.92
CA GLN A 328 1.33 -6.91 10.20
C GLN A 328 1.64 -7.93 11.30
N SER A 329 0.87 -9.03 11.38
CA SER A 329 1.03 -10.07 12.40
C SER A 329 2.35 -10.84 12.29
N LEU A 330 2.97 -10.91 11.09
CA LEU A 330 4.23 -11.62 10.87
C LEU A 330 5.33 -11.15 11.83
N LEU A 331 5.41 -9.83 12.02
CA LEU A 331 6.38 -9.16 12.86
C LEU A 331 5.74 -8.35 14.01
N GLY A 332 4.46 -8.55 14.30
CA GLY A 332 3.75 -7.87 15.39
C GLY A 332 3.72 -6.35 15.22
N LEU A 333 3.51 -5.88 14.00
CA LEU A 333 3.57 -4.47 13.63
C LEU A 333 2.23 -3.76 13.80
N THR A 334 2.29 -2.45 14.05
CA THR A 334 1.14 -1.54 14.07
C THR A 334 1.29 -0.46 13.01
N SER A 335 0.18 0.18 12.62
CA SER A 335 0.16 1.16 11.52
C SER A 335 1.05 2.39 11.72
N GLY A 336 1.39 2.73 12.97
CA GLY A 336 2.28 3.86 13.31
C GLY A 336 3.77 3.53 13.34
N GLN A 337 4.15 2.30 13.02
CA GLN A 337 5.54 1.84 12.99
C GLN A 337 6.11 1.89 11.57
N THR A 338 7.43 1.79 11.50
CA THR A 338 8.20 1.75 10.26
C THR A 338 9.04 0.48 10.19
N VAL A 339 9.22 -0.06 8.99
CA VAL A 339 10.07 -1.23 8.74
C VAL A 339 11.30 -0.85 7.91
N ASP A 340 12.45 -1.43 8.24
CA ASP A 340 13.65 -1.35 7.39
C ASP A 340 13.65 -2.41 6.28
N TRP A 341 14.68 -2.42 5.44
CA TRP A 341 14.77 -3.36 4.31
C TRP A 341 14.71 -4.83 4.76
N SER A 342 15.38 -5.20 5.86
CA SER A 342 15.43 -6.58 6.33
C SER A 342 14.05 -7.06 6.82
N GLU A 343 13.35 -6.18 7.52
CA GLU A 343 12.01 -6.42 8.06
C GLU A 343 10.98 -6.46 6.92
N PHE A 344 11.10 -5.55 5.95
CA PHE A 344 10.29 -5.52 4.74
C PHE A 344 10.47 -6.81 3.93
N LEU A 345 11.71 -7.19 3.63
CA LEU A 345 12.00 -8.39 2.85
C LEU A 345 11.43 -9.64 3.51
N TYR A 346 11.60 -9.78 4.84
CA TYR A 346 11.02 -10.90 5.58
C TYR A 346 9.49 -10.97 5.42
N ILE A 347 8.78 -9.84 5.54
CA ILE A 347 7.30 -9.79 5.44
C ILE A 347 6.82 -10.16 4.03
N TRP A 348 7.33 -9.46 3.03
CA TRP A 348 6.79 -9.53 1.67
C TRP A 348 7.23 -10.79 0.93
N TYR A 349 8.39 -11.36 1.27
CA TYR A 349 8.78 -12.67 0.76
C TYR A 349 7.86 -13.79 1.32
N HIS A 350 7.51 -13.73 2.61
CA HIS A 350 6.62 -14.73 3.24
C HIS A 350 5.22 -14.77 2.61
N ARG A 351 4.75 -13.66 2.03
CA ARG A 351 3.45 -13.61 1.34
C ARG A 351 3.43 -14.38 0.02
N GLN A 352 4.53 -14.36 -0.72
CA GLN A 352 4.67 -15.08 -2.01
C GLN A 352 4.68 -16.60 -1.84
N LEU A 353 5.15 -17.10 -0.68
CA LEU A 353 5.15 -18.52 -0.37
C LEU A 353 3.75 -19.10 -0.33
N ARG A 354 2.78 -18.34 0.20
CA ARG A 354 1.37 -18.75 0.24
C ARG A 354 0.71 -18.87 -1.14
N THR A 355 1.26 -18.21 -2.16
CA THR A 355 0.80 -18.32 -3.56
C THR A 355 1.45 -19.46 -4.34
N GLY A 356 2.56 -20.03 -3.85
CA GLY A 356 3.38 -20.99 -4.60
C GLY A 356 3.52 -22.39 -4.01
N GLU A 357 3.76 -22.56 -2.71
CA GLU A 357 4.00 -23.88 -2.09
C GLU A 357 3.78 -23.81 -0.56
N ARG A 358 3.16 -24.85 0.01
CA ARG A 358 2.86 -24.92 1.45
C ARG A 358 4.16 -24.96 2.26
N SER A 359 4.35 -23.99 3.16
CA SER A 359 5.21 -24.18 4.34
C SER A 359 4.72 -25.42 5.08
N ILE A 360 5.66 -26.27 5.51
CA ILE A 360 5.36 -27.49 6.28
C ILE A 360 4.61 -27.06 7.54
N GLY A 361 3.29 -27.30 7.58
CA GLY A 361 2.48 -27.11 8.78
C GLY A 361 1.34 -26.07 8.74
N SER A 362 1.03 -25.39 7.63
CA SER A 362 -0.17 -24.53 7.59
C SER A 362 -1.13 -24.94 6.45
N THR A 363 -2.26 -25.53 6.81
CA THR A 363 -3.42 -25.69 5.93
C THR A 363 -4.07 -24.33 5.74
N LEU A 364 -4.12 -23.80 4.52
CA LEU A 364 -5.21 -22.97 3.95
C LEU A 364 -4.86 -22.54 2.51
N THR A 365 -5.88 -22.26 1.72
CA THR A 365 -5.98 -22.35 0.26
C THR A 365 -5.23 -21.24 -0.53
N PRO A 366 -4.56 -21.54 -1.66
CA PRO A 366 -3.94 -20.54 -2.54
C PRO A 366 -4.97 -19.73 -3.36
N LEU A 367 -4.63 -18.48 -3.72
CA LEU A 367 -5.38 -17.63 -4.67
C LEU A 367 -4.97 -17.90 -6.13
N PRO A 368 -5.80 -17.57 -7.13
CA PRO A 368 -5.78 -18.23 -8.45
C PRO A 368 -4.81 -17.67 -9.50
N GLN A 369 -3.97 -16.67 -9.20
CA GLN A 369 -3.15 -16.04 -10.24
C GLN A 369 -1.74 -15.71 -9.74
N THR A 370 -0.76 -16.28 -10.44
CA THR A 370 0.64 -15.86 -10.46
C THR A 370 0.69 -14.47 -11.09
N THR A 371 0.81 -13.41 -10.29
CA THR A 371 1.12 -12.10 -10.84
C THR A 371 2.58 -12.12 -11.28
N LEU A 372 2.79 -11.94 -12.59
CA LEU A 372 4.08 -11.58 -13.17
C LEU A 372 4.59 -10.35 -12.40
N LEU A 373 5.58 -10.56 -11.54
CA LEU A 373 6.39 -9.46 -11.03
C LEU A 373 6.98 -8.80 -12.25
N TRP A 374 6.51 -7.59 -12.56
CA TRP A 374 7.01 -6.82 -13.68
C TRP A 374 8.53 -6.76 -13.61
N HIS A 375 9.16 -7.43 -14.57
CA HIS A 375 10.55 -7.26 -14.90
C HIS A 375 10.69 -5.84 -15.44
N TYR A 376 11.25 -4.94 -14.64
CA TYR A 376 11.99 -3.79 -15.14
C TYR A 376 13.43 -3.89 -14.63
#